data_AF-A0A921MVJ6-F1
#
_entry.id   AF-A0A921MVJ6-F1
#
_cell.length_a   1.000
_cell.length_b   1.000
_cell.length_c   1.000
_cell.angle_alpha   90.00
_cell.angle_beta   90.00
_cell.angle_gamma   90.00
#
_symmetry.space_group_name_H-M   'P 1'
#
loop_
_entity.id
_entity.type
_entity.pdbx_description
1 polymer ?
#
loop_
_entity_poly.entity_id
_entity_poly.type
_entity_poly.pdbx_seq_one_letter_code
_entity_poly.pdbx_strand_id
1 'polypeptide(L)'
;NTLADRCIAGITLNESVLEDYLRRSIGVVTALVPVLGYAASTEVAQAALETGRPVAELVLERGLLDEERLEGLLSPASMTAPHRATATGTIPVFEDVDDFERDSGEVGIPPADRADF
;
A
#
# COMPACT_ATOMS: atom_id res chain seq x y z
N ASN A 1 31.02 -17.88 21.38
CA ASN A 1 29.64 -17.86 20.88
C ASN A 1 29.72 -17.50 19.40
N THR A 2 30.18 -18.45 18.57
CA THR A 2 30.85 -18.11 17.29
C THR A 2 29.98 -17.36 16.28
N LEU A 3 28.69 -17.67 16.16
CA LEU A 3 27.78 -16.96 15.25
C LEU A 3 27.48 -15.53 15.73
N ALA A 4 27.25 -15.36 17.04
CA ALA A 4 26.98 -14.05 17.61
C ALA A 4 28.20 -13.13 17.46
N ASP A 5 29.38 -13.66 17.78
CA ASP A 5 30.63 -12.88 17.84
C ASP A 5 31.20 -12.57 16.44
N ARG A 6 30.99 -13.45 15.44
CA ARG A 6 31.61 -13.32 14.09
C ARG A 6 30.66 -12.90 12.97
N CYS A 7 29.36 -12.82 13.23
CA CYS A 7 28.39 -12.46 12.20
C CYS A 7 27.38 -11.44 12.72
N ILE A 8 26.60 -11.79 13.75
CA ILE A 8 25.47 -10.97 14.22
C ILE A 8 25.94 -9.60 14.72
N ALA A 9 27.02 -9.55 15.49
CA ALA A 9 27.56 -8.30 16.03
C ALA A 9 28.02 -7.29 14.94
N GLY A 10 28.25 -7.76 13.72
CA GLY A 10 28.72 -6.93 12.59
C GLY A 10 27.67 -6.65 11.53
N ILE A 11 26.40 -7.02 11.73
CA ILE A 11 25.34 -6.74 10.75
C ILE A 11 25.10 -5.22 10.69
N THR A 12 25.19 -4.66 9.49
CA THR A 12 24.90 -3.25 9.21
C THR A 12 23.89 -3.12 8.09
N LEU A 13 23.21 -1.97 8.05
CA LEU A 13 22.23 -1.66 7.04
C LEU A 13 22.90 -1.16 5.75
N ASN A 14 22.36 -1.55 4.60
CA ASN A 14 22.62 -0.87 3.34
C ASN A 14 21.38 -0.05 2.97
N GLU A 15 21.34 1.19 3.46
CA GLU A 15 20.19 2.09 3.35
C GLU A 15 19.79 2.33 1.90
N SER A 16 20.76 2.65 1.03
CA SER A 16 20.50 2.95 -0.39
C SER A 16 19.82 1.79 -1.15
N VAL A 17 20.19 0.55 -0.85
CA VAL A 17 19.60 -0.63 -1.50
C VAL A 17 18.18 -0.87 -1.00
N LEU A 18 17.93 -0.63 0.29
CA LEU A 18 16.60 -0.79 0.87
C LEU A 18 15.63 0.29 0.40
N GLU A 19 16.08 1.53 0.30
CA GLU A 19 15.28 2.63 -0.28
C GLU A 19 14.88 2.32 -1.73
N ASP A 20 15.81 1.80 -2.54
CA ASP A 20 15.52 1.40 -3.92
C ASP A 20 14.51 0.24 -3.99
N TYR A 21 14.64 -0.76 -3.11
CA TYR A 21 13.66 -1.85 -3.02
C TYR A 21 12.26 -1.37 -2.65
N LEU A 22 12.14 -0.45 -1.68
CA LEU A 22 10.84 0.13 -1.32
C LEU A 22 10.26 0.93 -2.48
N ARG A 23 11.07 1.78 -3.12
CA ARG A 23 10.64 2.62 -4.24
C ARG A 23 10.14 1.82 -5.44
N ARG A 24 10.75 0.65 -5.71
CA ARG A 24 10.40 -0.20 -6.86
C ARG A 24 9.39 -1.30 -6.52
N SER A 25 9.07 -1.51 -5.25
CA SER A 25 8.13 -2.54 -4.85
C SER A 25 6.72 -2.18 -5.29
N ILE A 26 6.10 -3.02 -6.12
CA ILE A 26 4.69 -2.87 -6.49
C ILE A 26 3.78 -3.12 -5.28
N GLY A 27 4.23 -3.93 -4.31
CA GLY A 27 3.46 -4.29 -3.12
C GLY A 27 3.06 -3.09 -2.25
N VAL A 28 3.75 -1.95 -2.37
CA VAL A 28 3.40 -0.72 -1.66
C VAL A 28 2.01 -0.20 -2.00
N VAL A 29 1.46 -0.57 -3.17
CA VAL A 29 0.10 -0.22 -3.60
C VAL A 29 -0.98 -0.70 -2.63
N THR A 30 -0.71 -1.76 -1.88
CA THR A 30 -1.66 -2.31 -0.89
C THR A 30 -1.94 -1.34 0.25
N ALA A 31 -0.99 -0.47 0.59
CA ALA A 31 -1.19 0.61 1.56
C ALA A 31 -2.16 1.68 1.04
N LEU A 32 -2.36 1.77 -0.27
CA LEU A 32 -3.22 2.77 -0.91
C LEU A 32 -4.65 2.28 -1.14
N VAL A 33 -4.90 0.96 -1.14
CA VAL A 33 -6.25 0.36 -1.30
C VAL A 33 -7.29 0.99 -0.37
N PRO A 34 -6.99 1.23 0.91
CA PRO A 34 -7.83 2.01 1.81
C PRO A 34 -8.36 3.36 1.33
N VAL A 35 -7.54 4.11 0.61
CA VAL A 35 -7.80 5.52 0.26
C VAL A 35 -8.27 5.63 -1.19
N LEU A 36 -7.63 4.87 -2.09
CA LEU A 36 -7.94 4.87 -3.52
C LEU A 36 -9.02 3.87 -3.91
N GLY A 37 -9.32 2.90 -3.05
CA GLY A 37 -10.16 1.76 -3.37
C GLY A 37 -9.43 0.68 -4.19
N TYR A 38 -10.06 -0.49 -4.29
CA TYR A 38 -9.46 -1.67 -4.92
C TYR A 38 -9.24 -1.49 -6.43
N ALA A 39 -10.22 -0.93 -7.15
CA ALA A 39 -10.15 -0.78 -8.61
C ALA A 39 -8.98 0.12 -9.05
N ALA A 40 -8.93 1.36 -8.53
CA ALA A 40 -7.87 2.30 -8.86
C ALA A 40 -6.47 1.78 -8.45
N SER A 41 -6.37 1.14 -7.28
CA SER A 41 -5.11 0.52 -6.83
C SER A 41 -4.67 -0.63 -7.74
N THR A 42 -5.61 -1.43 -8.24
CA THR A 42 -5.31 -2.52 -9.17
C THR A 42 -4.80 -1.99 -10.51
N GLU A 43 -5.44 -0.95 -11.05
CA GLU A 43 -5.00 -0.32 -12.30
C GLU A 43 -3.61 0.30 -12.20
N VAL A 44 -3.29 0.92 -11.06
CA VAL A 44 -1.95 1.46 -10.80
C VAL A 44 -0.93 0.31 -10.69
N ALA A 45 -1.28 -0.77 -10.00
CA ALA A 45 -0.41 -1.94 -9.88
C ALA A 45 -0.11 -2.60 -11.24
N GLN A 46 -1.12 -2.73 -12.09
CA GLN A 46 -0.97 -3.23 -13.46
C GLN A 46 -0.07 -2.32 -14.29
N ALA A 47 -0.29 -1.01 -14.24
CA ALA A 47 0.56 -0.06 -14.96
C ALA A 47 2.01 -0.06 -14.45
N ALA A 48 2.23 -0.19 -13.14
CA ALA A 48 3.57 -0.32 -12.58
C ALA A 48 4.28 -1.58 -13.08
N LEU A 49 3.55 -2.70 -13.20
CA LEU A 49 4.08 -3.96 -13.73
C LEU A 49 4.44 -3.86 -15.21
N GLU A 50 3.59 -3.23 -16.02
CA GLU A 50 3.78 -3.08 -17.46
C GLU A 50 4.90 -2.09 -17.81
N THR A 51 4.96 -0.96 -17.09
CA THR A 51 5.90 0.13 -17.39
C THR A 51 7.22 0.01 -16.63
N GLY A 52 7.28 -0.80 -15.57
CA GLY A 52 8.41 -0.87 -14.65
C GLY A 52 8.61 0.41 -13.83
N ARG A 53 7.63 1.32 -13.81
CA ARG A 53 7.72 2.59 -13.09
C ARG A 53 7.24 2.45 -11.63
N PRO A 54 7.76 3.27 -10.71
CA PRO A 54 7.31 3.30 -9.33
C PRO A 54 5.82 3.60 -9.19
N VAL A 55 5.16 2.91 -8.28
CA VAL A 55 3.74 3.15 -7.94
C VAL A 55 3.51 4.60 -7.55
N ALA A 56 4.41 5.19 -6.76
CA ALA A 56 4.29 6.58 -6.30
C ALA A 56 4.22 7.58 -7.46
N GLU A 57 5.05 7.39 -8.50
CA GLU A 57 5.06 8.27 -9.67
C GLU A 57 3.75 8.16 -10.46
N LEU A 58 3.22 6.94 -10.62
CA LEU A 58 1.98 6.70 -11.34
C LEU A 58 0.76 7.29 -10.61
N VAL A 59 0.78 7.28 -9.27
CA VAL A 59 -0.29 7.87 -8.44
C VAL A 59 -0.30 9.39 -8.58
N LEU A 60 0.88 10.03 -8.53
CA LEU A 60 1.02 11.48 -8.69
C LEU A 60 0.66 11.93 -10.11
N GLU A 61 1.13 11.20 -11.13
CA GLU A 61 0.84 11.52 -12.53
C GLU A 61 -0.66 11.46 -12.85
N ARG A 62 -1.37 10.51 -12.24
CA ARG A 62 -2.82 10.38 -12.38
C ARG A 62 -3.61 11.35 -11.49
N GLY A 63 -2.93 12.11 -10.62
CA GLY A 63 -3.57 13.06 -9.71
C GLY A 63 -4.48 12.39 -8.67
N LEU A 64 -4.20 11.13 -8.32
CA LEU A 64 -5.04 10.37 -7.38
C LEU A 64 -4.81 10.78 -5.93
N LEU A 65 -3.59 11.23 -5.60
CA LEU A 65 -3.19 11.77 -4.30
C LEU A 65 -2.19 12.91 -4.50
N ASP A 66 -2.13 13.80 -3.53
CA ASP A 66 -1.06 14.78 -3.36
C ASP A 66 0.22 14.14 -2.80
N GLU A 67 1.35 14.82 -3.02
CA GLU A 67 2.67 14.33 -2.64
C GLU A 67 2.83 14.13 -1.13
N GLU A 68 2.36 15.10 -0.34
CA GLU A 68 2.43 15.04 1.13
C GLU A 68 1.64 13.85 1.67
N ARG A 69 0.43 13.63 1.17
CA ARG A 69 -0.40 12.49 1.56
C ARG A 69 0.19 11.16 1.15
N LEU A 70 0.73 11.08 -0.07
CA LEU A 70 1.34 9.87 -0.58
C LEU A 70 2.58 9.49 0.23
N GLU A 71 3.43 10.47 0.57
CA GLU A 71 4.61 10.27 1.40
C GLU A 71 4.23 9.78 2.81
N GLY A 72 3.19 10.37 3.41
CA GLY A 72 2.68 9.93 4.71
C GLY A 72 2.22 8.47 4.69
N LEU A 73 1.45 8.07 3.67
CA LEU A 73 0.93 6.71 3.53
C LEU A 73 2.02 5.68 3.23
N LEU A 74 2.99 6.03 2.38
CA LEU A 74 4.09 5.15 1.96
C LEU A 74 5.31 5.21 2.89
N SER A 75 5.23 5.95 4.00
CA SER A 75 6.30 5.97 4.99
C SER A 75 6.49 4.59 5.65
N PRO A 76 7.73 4.13 5.88
CA PRO A 76 7.98 2.83 6.51
C PRO A 76 7.30 2.66 7.87
N ALA A 77 7.23 3.75 8.66
CA ALA A 77 6.57 3.76 9.96
C ALA A 77 5.05 3.54 9.84
N SER A 78 4.42 4.14 8.83
CA SER A 78 2.99 3.92 8.54
C SER A 78 2.73 2.47 8.14
N MET A 79 3.49 1.96 7.17
CA MET A 79 3.28 0.62 6.59
C MET A 79 3.58 -0.56 7.53
N THR A 80 4.29 -0.32 8.65
CA THR A 80 4.68 -1.37 9.61
C THR A 80 3.90 -1.32 10.92
N ALA A 81 2.99 -0.36 11.07
CA ALA A 81 2.12 -0.23 12.22
C ALA A 81 0.68 -0.65 11.88
N PRO A 82 -0.07 -1.25 12.83
CA PRO A 82 -1.48 -1.50 12.63
C PRO A 82 -2.26 -0.18 12.59
N HIS A 83 -3.10 -0.01 11.58
CA HIS A 83 -4.06 1.09 11.51
C HIS A 83 -5.40 0.68 12.14
N ARG A 84 -6.14 1.62 12.73
CA ARG A 84 -7.41 1.35 13.42
C ARG A 84 -8.45 0.75 12.45
N ALA A 85 -9.15 -0.30 12.88
CA ALA A 85 -10.24 -0.92 12.13
C ALA A 85 -11.43 0.04 11.99
N THR A 86 -11.80 0.40 10.76
CA THR A 86 -13.14 0.91 10.44
C THR A 86 -14.00 -0.22 9.87
N ALA A 87 -15.30 -0.01 9.72
CA ALA A 87 -16.30 -1.04 9.36
C ALA A 87 -16.03 -1.80 8.05
N THR A 88 -15.05 -1.36 7.24
CA THR A 88 -14.67 -1.97 5.95
C THR A 88 -13.20 -2.43 5.92
N GLY A 89 -12.42 -2.24 7.00
CA GLY A 89 -11.00 -2.62 7.06
C GLY A 89 -10.14 -1.57 7.76
N THR A 90 -8.95 -1.95 8.22
CA THR A 90 -7.99 -1.14 8.99
C THR A 90 -7.36 -0.01 8.19
N ILE A 91 -7.86 1.22 8.33
CA ILE A 91 -7.49 2.41 7.54
C ILE A 91 -7.32 3.61 8.49
N PRO A 92 -6.29 4.45 8.31
CA PRO A 92 -6.19 5.70 9.04
C PRO A 92 -7.41 6.61 8.79
N VAL A 93 -8.13 6.92 9.86
CA VAL A 93 -9.09 8.03 9.86
C VAL A 93 -8.28 9.30 9.93
N PHE A 94 -8.17 9.99 8.80
CA PHE A 94 -7.77 11.39 8.78
C PHE A 94 -9.06 12.19 8.76
N GLU A 95 -9.22 13.12 9.70
CA GLU A 95 -10.50 13.75 10.05
C GLU A 95 -11.03 14.75 9.03
N ASP A 96 -10.32 14.99 7.92
CA ASP A 96 -10.74 15.89 6.84
C ASP A 96 -10.85 15.13 5.52
N VAL A 97 -12.00 14.50 5.28
CA VAL A 97 -12.38 14.01 3.95
C VAL A 97 -13.70 14.66 3.57
N ASP A 98 -13.62 15.84 2.97
CA ASP A 98 -14.76 16.43 2.26
C ASP A 98 -15.09 15.53 1.06
N ASP A 99 -16.25 14.89 1.16
CA ASP A 99 -17.10 14.30 0.11
C ASP A 99 -16.43 13.97 -1.25
N PHE A 100 -15.82 12.79 -1.35
CA PHE A 100 -15.74 12.10 -2.65
C PHE A 100 -17.03 11.30 -2.81
N GLU A 101 -17.93 11.78 -3.66
CA GLU A 101 -19.23 11.16 -3.92
C GLU A 101 -19.07 9.65 -4.14
N ARG A 102 -19.64 8.89 -3.21
CA ARG A 102 -19.74 7.42 -3.28
C ARG A 102 -20.63 7.06 -4.47
N ASP A 103 -20.03 6.75 -5.61
CA ASP A 103 -20.75 5.99 -6.61
C ASP A 103 -21.05 4.60 -6.03
N SER A 104 -22.32 4.44 -5.69
CA SER A 104 -22.89 3.28 -5.03
C SER A 104 -23.10 2.18 -6.06
N GLY A 105 -22.01 1.66 -6.61
CA GLY A 105 -22.00 0.42 -7.36
C GLY A 105 -22.08 -0.75 -6.38
N GLU A 106 -23.28 -1.27 -6.12
CA GLU A 106 -23.47 -2.54 -5.41
C GLU A 106 -22.68 -3.65 -6.15
N VAL A 107 -21.50 -4.00 -5.65
CA VAL A 107 -20.87 -5.28 -6.00
C VAL A 107 -21.60 -6.35 -5.20
N GLY A 108 -22.67 -6.88 -5.81
CA GLY A 108 -23.37 -8.06 -5.31
C GLY A 108 -22.37 -9.20 -5.15
N ILE A 109 -22.11 -9.59 -3.90
CA ILE A 109 -21.39 -10.82 -3.58
C ILE A 109 -22.32 -11.97 -4.02
N PRO A 110 -21.98 -12.76 -5.05
CA PRO A 110 -22.78 -13.93 -5.38
C PRO A 110 -22.77 -14.89 -4.18
N PRO A 111 -23.91 -15.51 -3.83
CA PRO A 111 -23.98 -16.40 -2.68
C PRO A 111 -22.97 -17.53 -2.85
N ALA A 112 -22.13 -17.72 -1.84
CA ALA A 112 -21.19 -18.83 -1.76
C ALA A 112 -22.00 -20.13 -1.72
N ASP A 113 -22.08 -20.81 -2.87
CA ASP A 113 -22.47 -22.20 -2.96
C ASP A 113 -21.49 -23.02 -2.10
N ARG A 114 -22.00 -23.52 -0.98
CA ARG A 114 -21.39 -24.60 -0.21
C ARG A 114 -21.56 -25.88 -1.03
N ALA A 115 -20.53 -26.24 -1.78
CA ALA A 115 -20.33 -27.61 -2.24
C ALA A 115 -19.25 -28.28 -1.39
N ASP A 116 -19.65 -29.40 -0.78
CA ASP A 116 -18.85 -30.30 0.05
C ASP A 116 -17.56 -30.77 -0.63
N PHE A 117 -16.42 -30.64 0.07
CA PHE A 117 -15.27 -31.55 0.04
C PHE A 117 -14.47 -31.45 1.35
#